data_AF-A0A956VX00-F1
#
_entry.id   AF-A0A956VX00-F1
#
_cell.length_a   1.000
_cell.length_b   1.000
_cell.length_c   1.000
_cell.angle_alpha   90.00
_cell.angle_beta   90.00
_cell.angle_gamma   90.00
#
_symmetry.space_group_name_H-M   'P 1'
#
loop_
_entity.id
_entity.type
_entity.pdbx_description
1 polymer ?
#
loop_
_entity_poly.entity_id
_entity_poly.type
_entity_poly.pdbx_seq_one_letter_code
_entity_poly.pdbx_strand_id
1 'polypeptide(L)'
;SLASDLAEGGIRAVTLDDRHFFSAGLADEDLDVPYLTEHQGAPIVVAPGRGEMRAAIPWMPVDEAIDVIRRRADDGAEVLVYGDDIEKFGMWPGTHRSVIRGRWLARFLDGLAALQRERDDIRVVPLGEAAEATRRPRRIYIPDGSYPEMLDWSLTADAQRRISQVRGSLSEAGLLERLSPYIRQGLYFQFLAKYPEVNHLHKRMLDVSRRVERLLPRRGPWDPQALPAAVRELWRAQANCAYWHGLFGGVYLPHIRQQLWFHLLRAEDALEAERGPGRVLRRFDLDADREDEFVVTTPELITVVDTSEGAIVELSHRPSGVNLGDTLARREEAYHETGAAAPYPYDRGRRGIFIDRFLPAGRPPARTSAVQDLGDFAGQPYEARARRRADLVEVSLTRTADAAGSSVRVDKTLRVATEEPTVEASYRIAPEDGALEARVAVEVNLAMLFRERRHGQATLGDRQVELPRGGAARGVTSAALAMDDIAVGVGLAIEPPADIDIRPIETVSRSEGGFERSAQELAVLVSWPLRLVPGETFEATVRLSLLEVAR
;
A
#
# COMPACT_ATOMS: atom_id res chain seq x y z
N SER A 1 -2.55 18.83 -14.75
CA SER A 1 -3.41 17.79 -15.37
C SER A 1 -2.51 17.04 -16.31
N LEU A 2 -2.62 15.71 -16.40
CA LEU A 2 -1.64 14.91 -17.15
C LEU A 2 -1.41 15.41 -18.58
N ALA A 3 -2.44 15.94 -19.27
CA ALA A 3 -2.27 16.47 -20.62
C ALA A 3 -1.28 17.65 -20.70
N SER A 4 -1.39 18.65 -19.81
CA SER A 4 -0.45 19.77 -19.78
C SER A 4 0.93 19.32 -19.30
N ASP A 5 0.98 18.46 -18.29
CA ASP A 5 2.22 18.01 -17.66
C ASP A 5 3.07 17.19 -18.67
N LEU A 6 2.42 16.34 -19.47
CA LEU A 6 3.05 15.57 -20.56
C LEU A 6 3.50 16.48 -21.71
N ALA A 7 2.66 17.43 -22.13
CA ALA A 7 2.99 18.37 -23.20
C ALA A 7 4.19 19.25 -22.84
N GLU A 8 4.23 19.78 -21.61
CA GLU A 8 5.37 20.53 -21.07
C GLU A 8 6.64 19.67 -21.00
N GLY A 9 6.49 18.38 -20.69
CA GLY A 9 7.55 17.37 -20.75
C GLY A 9 8.00 16.97 -22.16
N GLY A 10 7.40 17.53 -23.22
CA GLY A 10 7.73 17.23 -24.61
C GLY A 10 7.10 15.94 -25.16
N ILE A 11 6.19 15.30 -24.41
CA ILE A 11 5.44 14.14 -24.88
C ILE A 11 4.30 14.60 -25.77
N ARG A 12 4.22 14.06 -26.98
CA ARG A 12 3.25 14.49 -28.01
C ARG A 12 2.10 13.51 -28.21
N ALA A 13 2.31 12.24 -27.89
CA ALA A 13 1.34 11.18 -28.08
C ALA A 13 1.43 10.15 -26.94
N VAL A 14 0.28 9.67 -26.48
CA VAL A 14 0.16 8.57 -25.51
C VAL A 14 -0.95 7.61 -25.93
N THR A 15 -0.89 6.38 -25.43
CA THR A 15 -2.00 5.42 -25.56
C THR A 15 -2.77 5.35 -24.25
N LEU A 16 -4.08 5.20 -24.35
CA LEU A 16 -4.97 4.89 -23.23
C LEU A 16 -5.83 3.68 -23.58
N ASP A 17 -6.30 2.95 -22.58
CA ASP A 17 -7.17 1.80 -22.82
C ASP A 17 -8.52 2.23 -23.43
N ASP A 18 -9.10 1.42 -24.32
CA ASP A 18 -10.40 1.65 -24.96
C ASP A 18 -11.50 2.06 -23.96
N ARG A 19 -11.44 1.57 -22.72
CA ARG A 19 -12.35 1.94 -21.64
C ARG A 19 -12.45 3.44 -21.38
N HIS A 20 -11.37 4.18 -21.56
CA HIS A 20 -11.35 5.64 -21.39
C HIS A 20 -12.24 6.32 -22.43
N PHE A 21 -12.19 5.84 -23.67
CA PHE A 21 -12.93 6.39 -24.80
C PHE A 21 -14.40 6.01 -24.74
N PHE A 22 -14.71 4.77 -24.37
CA PHE A 22 -16.07 4.36 -24.02
C PHE A 22 -16.67 5.23 -22.91
N SER A 23 -15.87 5.54 -21.87
CA SER A 23 -16.31 6.42 -20.77
C SER A 23 -16.51 7.88 -21.21
N ALA A 24 -15.86 8.30 -22.29
CA ALA A 24 -16.07 9.59 -22.94
C ALA A 24 -17.26 9.61 -23.92
N GLY A 25 -17.91 8.46 -24.14
CA GLY A 25 -19.13 8.33 -24.96
C GLY A 25 -18.90 7.85 -26.39
N LEU A 26 -17.70 7.37 -26.74
CA LEU A 26 -17.42 6.79 -28.05
C LEU A 26 -17.91 5.33 -28.16
N ALA A 27 -18.17 4.87 -29.38
CA ALA A 27 -18.48 3.47 -29.70
C ALA A 27 -17.24 2.72 -30.22
N ASP A 28 -17.33 1.39 -30.37
CA ASP A 28 -16.18 0.55 -30.78
C ASP A 28 -15.60 0.93 -32.15
N GLU A 29 -16.49 1.28 -33.08
CA GLU A 29 -16.20 1.75 -34.43
C GLU A 29 -15.48 3.11 -34.47
N ASP A 30 -15.53 3.88 -33.37
CA ASP A 30 -14.86 5.17 -33.26
C ASP A 30 -13.40 5.05 -32.75
N LEU A 31 -12.95 3.86 -32.31
CA LEU A 31 -11.67 3.74 -31.59
C LEU A 31 -10.46 3.36 -32.47
N ASP A 32 -10.65 3.17 -33.76
CA ASP A 32 -9.56 2.85 -34.71
C ASP A 32 -8.91 4.11 -35.32
N VAL A 33 -8.95 5.23 -34.59
CA VAL A 33 -8.36 6.52 -34.98
C VAL A 33 -7.75 7.24 -33.75
N PRO A 34 -6.70 8.06 -33.93
CA PRO A 34 -6.18 8.90 -32.86
C PRO A 34 -7.05 10.14 -32.61
N TYR A 35 -7.05 10.60 -31.36
CA TYR A 35 -7.76 11.80 -30.92
C TYR A 35 -6.80 12.85 -30.36
N LEU A 36 -7.27 14.09 -30.29
CA LEU A 36 -6.58 15.19 -29.62
C LEU A 36 -7.34 15.57 -28.35
N THR A 37 -6.63 15.62 -27.23
CA THR A 37 -7.10 16.23 -25.99
C THR A 37 -6.19 17.40 -25.63
N GLU A 38 -6.66 18.32 -24.79
CA GLU A 38 -5.84 19.42 -24.29
C GLU A 38 -6.19 19.75 -22.85
N HIS A 39 -5.25 20.38 -22.16
CA HIS A 39 -5.51 21.06 -20.90
C HIS A 39 -4.80 22.41 -20.90
N GLN A 40 -5.53 23.48 -20.60
CA GLN A 40 -5.00 24.85 -20.57
C GLN A 40 -4.32 25.28 -21.89
N GLY A 41 -4.83 24.80 -23.03
CA GLY A 41 -4.31 25.12 -24.35
C GLY A 41 -3.09 24.29 -24.77
N ALA A 42 -2.63 23.36 -23.95
CA ALA A 42 -1.54 22.44 -24.27
C ALA A 42 -2.11 21.12 -24.82
N PRO A 43 -1.99 20.83 -26.14
CA PRO A 43 -2.58 19.66 -26.76
C PRO A 43 -1.65 18.45 -26.75
N ILE A 44 -2.23 17.25 -26.62
CA ILE A 44 -1.56 15.97 -26.86
C ILE A 44 -2.44 15.04 -27.70
N VAL A 45 -1.82 14.15 -28.46
CA VAL A 45 -2.52 13.06 -29.13
C VAL A 45 -2.74 11.92 -28.13
N VAL A 46 -3.95 11.36 -28.13
CA VAL A 46 -4.32 10.17 -27.36
C VAL A 46 -4.87 9.13 -28.32
N ALA A 47 -4.28 7.93 -28.31
CA ALA A 47 -4.69 6.83 -29.18
C ALA A 47 -5.35 5.69 -28.36
N PRO A 48 -6.46 5.11 -28.82
CA PRO A 48 -7.11 3.99 -28.13
C PRO A 48 -6.31 2.69 -28.30
N GLY A 49 -5.79 2.16 -27.19
CA GLY A 49 -5.29 0.80 -27.08
C GLY A 49 -6.46 -0.18 -27.11
N ARG A 50 -6.46 -1.09 -28.09
CA ARG A 50 -7.60 -1.97 -28.35
C ARG A 50 -7.59 -3.18 -27.41
N GLY A 51 -8.63 -3.35 -26.61
CA GLY A 51 -8.84 -4.53 -25.76
C GLY A 51 -8.92 -5.83 -26.57
N GLU A 52 -9.49 -5.80 -27.78
CA GLU A 52 -9.48 -6.93 -28.71
C GLU A 52 -8.05 -7.39 -29.06
N MET A 53 -7.13 -6.44 -29.26
CA MET A 53 -5.72 -6.76 -29.52
C MET A 53 -5.02 -7.36 -28.29
N ARG A 54 -5.33 -6.85 -27.08
CA ARG A 54 -4.85 -7.42 -25.81
C ARG A 54 -5.37 -8.84 -25.57
N ALA A 55 -6.61 -9.12 -25.99
CA ALA A 55 -7.21 -10.45 -25.93
C ALA A 55 -6.64 -11.41 -26.99
N ALA A 56 -6.22 -10.89 -28.15
CA ALA A 56 -5.64 -11.70 -29.22
C ALA A 56 -4.15 -12.04 -28.99
N ILE A 57 -3.34 -11.07 -28.55
CA ILE A 57 -1.87 -11.18 -28.52
C ILE A 57 -1.39 -11.34 -27.05
N PRO A 58 -0.69 -12.43 -26.66
CA PRO A 58 -0.28 -13.61 -27.43
C PRO A 58 -1.16 -14.86 -27.17
N TRP A 59 -2.47 -14.68 -26.98
CA TRP A 59 -3.35 -15.74 -26.48
C TRP A 59 -4.05 -16.57 -27.57
N MET A 60 -4.48 -15.93 -28.67
CA MET A 60 -5.14 -16.60 -29.79
C MET A 60 -4.13 -17.31 -30.70
N PRO A 61 -4.56 -18.29 -31.52
CA PRO A 61 -3.76 -18.76 -32.64
C PRO A 61 -3.25 -17.60 -33.51
N VAL A 62 -2.04 -17.75 -34.07
CA VAL A 62 -1.38 -16.66 -34.82
C VAL A 62 -2.24 -16.17 -35.98
N ASP A 63 -2.83 -17.09 -36.75
CA ASP A 63 -3.64 -16.74 -37.92
C ASP A 63 -4.88 -15.94 -37.51
N GLU A 64 -5.54 -16.32 -36.41
CA GLU A 64 -6.68 -15.58 -35.86
C GLU A 64 -6.29 -14.18 -35.37
N ALA A 65 -5.12 -14.04 -34.71
CA ALA A 65 -4.62 -12.73 -34.28
C ALA A 65 -4.27 -11.82 -35.47
N ILE A 66 -3.73 -12.38 -36.56
CA ILE A 66 -3.49 -11.64 -37.81
C ILE A 66 -4.80 -11.27 -38.50
N ASP A 67 -5.81 -12.15 -38.47
CA ASP A 67 -7.14 -11.89 -39.02
C ASP A 67 -7.87 -10.74 -38.30
N VAL A 68 -7.65 -10.55 -37.00
CA VAL A 68 -8.15 -9.36 -36.27
C VAL A 68 -7.60 -8.08 -36.92
N ILE A 69 -6.30 -8.01 -37.20
CA ILE A 69 -5.65 -6.85 -37.83
C ILE A 69 -6.21 -6.64 -39.24
N ARG A 70 -6.33 -7.72 -40.02
CA ARG A 70 -6.87 -7.68 -41.39
C ARG A 70 -8.30 -7.15 -41.41
N ARG A 71 -9.18 -7.70 -40.55
CA ARG A 71 -10.57 -7.26 -40.43
C ARG A 71 -10.67 -5.78 -40.08
N ARG A 72 -9.91 -5.32 -39.08
CA ARG A 72 -9.91 -3.90 -38.68
C ARG A 72 -9.45 -2.99 -39.81
N ALA A 73 -8.44 -3.40 -40.57
CA ALA A 73 -8.02 -2.66 -41.77
C ALA A 73 -9.12 -2.63 -42.84
N ASP A 74 -9.81 -3.74 -43.08
CA ASP A 74 -10.93 -3.82 -44.02
C ASP A 74 -12.13 -2.96 -43.58
N ASP A 75 -12.35 -2.82 -42.28
CA ASP A 75 -13.34 -1.93 -41.66
C ASP A 75 -12.92 -0.45 -41.70
N GLY A 76 -11.71 -0.14 -42.20
CA GLY A 76 -11.22 1.22 -42.41
C GLY A 76 -10.45 1.83 -41.24
N ALA A 77 -9.86 1.01 -40.38
CA ALA A 77 -9.00 1.47 -39.29
C ALA A 77 -7.86 2.38 -39.81
N GLU A 78 -7.72 3.58 -39.24
CA GLU A 78 -6.59 4.48 -39.55
C GLU A 78 -5.36 4.10 -38.72
N VAL A 79 -5.57 3.84 -37.42
CA VAL A 79 -4.52 3.44 -36.48
C VAL A 79 -5.07 2.40 -35.50
N LEU A 80 -4.43 1.24 -35.48
CA LEU A 80 -4.70 0.16 -34.52
C LEU A 80 -3.56 0.10 -33.49
N VAL A 81 -3.86 0.31 -32.21
CA VAL A 81 -2.83 0.33 -31.15
C VAL A 81 -2.87 -0.93 -30.29
N TYR A 82 -1.71 -1.56 -30.15
CA TYR A 82 -1.43 -2.60 -29.15
C TYR A 82 -0.42 -2.07 -28.14
N GLY A 83 -0.76 -2.13 -26.86
CA GLY A 83 0.11 -1.80 -25.74
C GLY A 83 -0.29 -2.64 -24.53
N ASP A 84 0.65 -3.42 -23.99
CA ASP A 84 0.40 -4.40 -22.95
C ASP A 84 1.72 -4.80 -22.25
N ASP A 85 1.61 -5.57 -21.17
CA ASP A 85 2.76 -6.02 -20.37
C ASP A 85 3.69 -6.94 -21.17
N ILE A 86 4.99 -6.64 -21.15
CA ILE A 86 6.01 -7.44 -21.88
C ILE A 86 6.21 -8.81 -21.22
N GLU A 87 5.91 -8.93 -19.94
CA GLU A 87 5.99 -10.14 -19.14
C GLU A 87 5.07 -11.27 -19.67
N LYS A 88 4.00 -10.92 -20.42
CA LYS A 88 3.14 -11.87 -21.15
C LYS A 88 3.92 -12.72 -22.15
N PHE A 89 5.06 -12.23 -22.64
CA PHE A 89 5.89 -12.89 -23.64
C PHE A 89 6.99 -13.76 -23.01
N GLY A 90 6.68 -14.49 -21.94
CA GLY A 90 7.55 -15.54 -21.43
C GLY A 90 7.74 -15.59 -19.92
N MET A 91 7.30 -14.57 -19.17
CA MET A 91 7.49 -14.53 -17.71
C MET A 91 6.26 -15.04 -16.97
N TRP A 92 5.06 -14.74 -17.47
CA TRP A 92 3.81 -15.23 -16.86
C TRP A 92 3.71 -16.78 -16.91
N PRO A 93 3.01 -17.41 -15.96
CA PRO A 93 2.87 -18.87 -15.90
C PRO A 93 2.48 -19.50 -17.24
N GLY A 94 3.29 -20.44 -17.72
CA GLY A 94 3.07 -21.16 -18.97
C GLY A 94 3.47 -20.42 -20.26
N THR A 95 3.62 -19.10 -20.24
CA THR A 95 3.89 -18.30 -21.46
C THR A 95 5.27 -18.56 -22.06
N HIS A 96 6.29 -18.88 -21.25
CA HIS A 96 7.58 -19.31 -21.80
C HIS A 96 7.45 -20.54 -22.70
N ARG A 97 6.56 -21.47 -22.33
CA ARG A 97 6.31 -22.68 -23.12
C ARG A 97 5.51 -22.37 -24.38
N SER A 98 4.40 -21.65 -24.27
CA SER A 98 3.52 -21.39 -25.41
C SER A 98 4.08 -20.33 -26.36
N VAL A 99 4.59 -19.22 -25.83
CA VAL A 99 4.99 -18.05 -26.60
C VAL A 99 6.41 -18.19 -27.15
N ILE A 100 7.37 -18.54 -26.29
CA ILE A 100 8.79 -18.62 -26.64
C ILE A 100 9.14 -19.98 -27.23
N ARG A 101 9.05 -21.07 -26.45
CA ARG A 101 9.39 -22.43 -26.94
C ARG A 101 8.45 -22.90 -28.04
N GLY A 102 7.16 -22.57 -27.92
CA GLY A 102 6.15 -22.83 -28.92
C GLY A 102 6.25 -21.93 -30.16
N ARG A 103 7.23 -21.02 -30.22
CA ARG A 103 7.51 -20.10 -31.33
C ARG A 103 6.31 -19.26 -31.79
N TRP A 104 5.36 -18.99 -30.89
CA TRP A 104 4.20 -18.15 -31.22
C TRP A 104 4.66 -16.75 -31.63
N LEU A 105 5.54 -16.13 -30.85
CA LEU A 105 6.02 -14.77 -31.12
C LEU A 105 6.74 -14.68 -32.47
N ALA A 106 7.62 -15.65 -32.76
CA ALA A 106 8.32 -15.71 -34.04
C ALA A 106 7.32 -15.85 -35.22
N ARG A 107 6.36 -16.77 -35.11
CA ARG A 107 5.33 -16.95 -36.15
C ARG A 107 4.44 -15.72 -36.32
N PHE A 108 4.10 -15.04 -35.23
CA PHE A 108 3.30 -13.82 -35.27
C PHE A 108 4.04 -12.68 -35.99
N LEU A 109 5.34 -12.49 -35.70
CA LEU A 109 6.17 -11.52 -36.42
C LEU A 109 6.34 -11.88 -37.89
N ASP A 110 6.53 -13.18 -38.22
CA ASP A 110 6.59 -13.67 -39.60
C ASP A 110 5.25 -13.41 -40.34
N GLY A 111 4.12 -13.68 -39.68
CA GLY A 111 2.78 -13.44 -40.18
C GLY A 111 2.49 -11.96 -40.42
N LEU A 112 2.89 -11.09 -39.49
CA LEU A 112 2.76 -9.64 -39.62
C LEU A 112 3.64 -9.08 -40.75
N ALA A 113 4.84 -9.64 -40.93
CA ALA A 113 5.70 -9.31 -42.06
C ALA A 113 5.15 -9.82 -43.40
N ALA A 114 4.41 -10.94 -43.39
CA ALA A 114 3.71 -11.43 -44.58
C ALA A 114 2.51 -10.55 -44.93
N LEU A 115 1.70 -10.17 -43.94
CA LEU A 115 0.56 -9.27 -44.13
C LEU A 115 0.99 -7.94 -44.75
N GLN A 116 2.06 -7.30 -44.25
CA GLN A 116 2.56 -6.03 -44.81
C GLN A 116 3.14 -6.16 -46.24
N ARG A 117 3.50 -7.38 -46.69
CA ARG A 117 3.91 -7.63 -48.09
C ARG A 117 2.71 -7.86 -49.00
N GLU A 118 1.63 -8.42 -48.45
CA GLU A 118 0.36 -8.64 -49.14
C GLU A 118 -0.45 -7.35 -49.30
N ARG A 119 -0.40 -6.49 -48.27
CA ARG A 119 -1.23 -5.29 -48.08
C ARG A 119 -0.33 -4.08 -47.85
N ASP A 120 -0.27 -3.16 -48.82
CA ASP A 120 0.56 -1.95 -48.77
C ASP A 120 -0.04 -0.83 -47.91
N ASP A 121 -1.32 -0.93 -47.61
CA ASP A 121 -2.12 -0.09 -46.72
C ASP A 121 -1.88 -0.41 -45.22
N ILE A 122 -1.35 -1.59 -44.89
CA ILE A 122 -1.05 -1.98 -43.51
C ILE A 122 0.44 -1.77 -43.23
N ARG A 123 0.75 -1.03 -42.16
CA ARG A 123 2.13 -0.79 -41.71
C ARG A 123 2.23 -0.82 -40.19
N VAL A 124 3.32 -1.40 -39.69
CA VAL A 124 3.67 -1.38 -38.27
C VAL A 124 4.67 -0.27 -38.03
N VAL A 125 4.29 0.71 -37.22
CA VAL A 125 5.11 1.89 -36.91
C VAL A 125 5.07 2.19 -35.41
N PRO A 126 6.07 2.89 -34.85
CA PRO A 126 5.97 3.45 -33.51
C PRO A 126 4.77 4.39 -33.38
N LEU A 127 4.15 4.44 -32.20
CA LEU A 127 2.96 5.28 -31.94
C LEU A 127 3.20 6.76 -32.28
N GLY A 128 4.40 7.28 -32.02
CA GLY A 128 4.76 8.65 -32.35
C GLY A 128 4.69 8.94 -33.86
N GLU A 129 5.14 8.01 -34.70
CA GLU A 129 5.06 8.15 -36.16
C GLU A 129 3.61 8.07 -36.65
N ALA A 130 2.81 7.15 -36.10
CA ALA A 130 1.37 7.09 -36.40
C ALA A 130 0.66 8.40 -36.02
N ALA A 131 0.95 8.95 -34.84
CA ALA A 131 0.36 10.19 -34.36
C ALA A 131 0.75 11.41 -35.21
N GLU A 132 2.00 11.48 -35.69
CA GLU A 132 2.46 12.56 -36.59
C GLU A 132 1.85 12.45 -38.01
N ALA A 133 1.59 11.22 -38.47
CA ALA A 133 0.95 10.97 -39.75
C ALA A 133 -0.54 11.35 -39.76
N THR A 134 -1.22 11.29 -38.61
CA THR A 134 -2.63 11.70 -38.45
C THR A 134 -2.78 13.20 -38.66
N ARG A 135 -3.21 13.60 -39.86
CA ARG A 135 -3.25 15.01 -40.27
C ARG A 135 -4.23 15.88 -39.48
N ARG A 136 -5.34 15.31 -38.98
CA ARG A 136 -6.42 16.03 -38.30
C ARG A 136 -7.12 15.17 -37.25
N PRO A 137 -6.47 14.89 -36.10
CA PRO A 137 -7.11 14.12 -35.04
C PRO A 137 -8.36 14.84 -34.53
N ARG A 138 -9.43 14.07 -34.27
CA ARG A 138 -10.70 14.59 -33.73
C ARG A 138 -10.50 15.02 -32.28
N ARG A 139 -11.24 16.02 -31.80
CA ARG A 139 -11.15 16.43 -30.39
C ARG A 139 -11.93 15.48 -29.49
N ILE A 140 -11.36 15.14 -28.33
CA ILE A 140 -12.02 14.44 -27.25
C ILE A 140 -11.58 15.00 -25.89
N TYR A 141 -12.44 14.89 -24.88
CA TYR A 141 -12.06 15.07 -23.47
C TYR A 141 -12.38 13.77 -22.73
N ILE A 142 -11.38 13.23 -22.06
CA ILE A 142 -11.43 11.91 -21.44
C ILE A 142 -11.60 12.09 -19.93
N PRO A 143 -12.59 11.44 -19.30
CA PRO A 143 -12.72 11.45 -17.85
C PRO A 143 -11.60 10.63 -17.19
N ASP A 144 -11.37 10.85 -15.89
CA ASP A 144 -10.45 10.02 -15.10
C ASP A 144 -10.84 8.54 -15.21
N GLY A 145 -9.85 7.68 -15.42
CA GLY A 145 -10.06 6.27 -15.68
C GLY A 145 -8.77 5.46 -15.63
N SER A 146 -8.91 4.18 -15.97
CA SER A 146 -7.84 3.20 -16.12
C SER A 146 -8.39 2.03 -16.96
N TYR A 147 -7.58 1.01 -17.18
CA TYR A 147 -8.06 -0.24 -17.77
C TYR A 147 -9.10 -0.92 -16.83
N PRO A 148 -10.08 -1.66 -17.38
CA PRO A 148 -11.24 -2.15 -16.63
C PRO A 148 -10.92 -2.85 -15.32
N GLU A 149 -9.89 -3.70 -15.31
CA GLU A 149 -9.51 -4.50 -14.16
C GLU A 149 -9.07 -3.64 -12.97
N MET A 150 -8.32 -2.56 -13.23
CA MET A 150 -7.90 -1.60 -12.20
C MET A 150 -9.09 -0.95 -11.51
N LEU A 151 -10.12 -0.60 -12.29
CA LEU A 151 -11.29 0.08 -11.77
C LEU A 151 -12.11 -0.83 -10.84
N ASP A 152 -12.15 -2.13 -11.13
CA ASP A 152 -12.75 -3.14 -10.24
C ASP A 152 -11.92 -3.32 -8.96
N TRP A 153 -10.59 -3.49 -9.07
CA TRP A 153 -9.73 -3.75 -7.91
C TRP A 153 -9.70 -2.61 -6.88
N SER A 154 -9.86 -1.37 -7.37
CA SER A 154 -9.90 -0.17 -6.54
C SER A 154 -11.13 -0.07 -5.62
N LEU A 155 -12.17 -0.87 -5.88
CA LEU A 155 -13.39 -0.91 -5.08
C LEU A 155 -13.21 -1.70 -3.77
N THR A 156 -14.05 -1.41 -2.79
CA THR A 156 -14.19 -2.24 -1.57
C THR A 156 -14.67 -3.64 -1.92
N ALA A 157 -14.39 -4.62 -1.07
CA ALA A 157 -14.82 -6.01 -1.28
C ALA A 157 -16.33 -6.12 -1.52
N ASP A 158 -17.14 -5.42 -0.72
CA ASP A 158 -18.61 -5.38 -0.90
C ASP A 158 -19.03 -4.77 -2.26
N ALA A 159 -18.41 -3.67 -2.66
CA ALA A 159 -18.72 -3.03 -3.94
C ALA A 159 -18.33 -3.91 -5.14
N GLN A 160 -17.20 -4.62 -5.06
CA GLN A 160 -16.82 -5.62 -6.07
C GLN A 160 -17.85 -6.74 -6.18
N ARG A 161 -18.40 -7.23 -5.05
CA ARG A 161 -19.45 -8.25 -5.09
C ARG A 161 -20.73 -7.74 -5.76
N ARG A 162 -21.16 -6.54 -5.39
CA ARG A 162 -22.36 -5.93 -5.99
C ARG A 162 -22.20 -5.72 -7.50
N ILE A 163 -21.03 -5.25 -7.95
CA ILE A 163 -20.82 -5.02 -9.38
C ILE A 163 -20.73 -6.34 -10.16
N SER A 164 -20.12 -7.38 -9.59
CA SER A 164 -20.15 -8.73 -10.16
C SER A 164 -21.57 -9.28 -10.27
N GLN A 165 -22.42 -9.08 -9.26
CA GLN A 165 -23.84 -9.48 -9.31
C GLN A 165 -24.59 -8.74 -10.42
N VAL A 166 -24.42 -7.41 -10.53
CA VAL A 166 -25.03 -6.61 -11.59
C VAL A 166 -24.59 -7.08 -12.97
N ARG A 167 -23.28 -7.31 -13.18
CA ARG A 167 -22.76 -7.84 -14.45
C ARG A 167 -23.33 -9.23 -14.76
N GLY A 168 -23.47 -10.09 -13.75
CA GLY A 168 -24.11 -11.40 -13.87
C GLY A 168 -25.55 -11.27 -14.39
N SER A 169 -26.38 -10.44 -13.76
CA SER A 169 -27.77 -10.22 -14.20
C SER A 169 -27.86 -9.61 -15.59
N LEU A 170 -26.97 -8.68 -15.95
CA LEU A 170 -26.91 -8.12 -17.31
C LEU A 170 -26.47 -9.16 -18.35
N SER A 171 -25.57 -10.07 -17.97
CA SER A 171 -25.15 -11.17 -18.83
C SER A 171 -26.29 -12.15 -19.08
N GLU A 172 -27.03 -12.54 -18.04
CA GLU A 172 -28.21 -13.41 -18.14
C GLU A 172 -29.31 -12.78 -19.02
N ALA A 173 -29.44 -11.46 -19.00
CA ALA A 173 -30.36 -10.73 -19.85
C ALA A 173 -29.85 -10.48 -21.29
N GLY A 174 -28.62 -10.90 -21.64
CA GLY A 174 -28.01 -10.62 -22.94
C GLY A 174 -27.74 -9.12 -23.19
N LEU A 175 -27.62 -8.33 -22.13
CA LEU A 175 -27.45 -6.87 -22.18
C LEU A 175 -26.03 -6.41 -21.83
N LEU A 176 -25.19 -7.29 -21.31
CA LEU A 176 -23.87 -6.93 -20.77
C LEU A 176 -22.99 -6.24 -21.82
N GLU A 177 -22.87 -6.78 -23.02
CA GLU A 177 -22.02 -6.21 -24.08
C GLU A 177 -22.45 -4.77 -24.42
N ARG A 178 -23.75 -4.57 -24.65
CA ARG A 178 -24.32 -3.25 -24.98
C ARG A 178 -24.20 -2.24 -23.84
N LEU A 179 -24.29 -2.69 -22.59
CA LEU A 179 -24.36 -1.80 -21.43
C LEU A 179 -23.02 -1.65 -20.68
N SER A 180 -22.07 -2.54 -20.89
CA SER A 180 -20.75 -2.53 -20.24
C SER A 180 -20.04 -1.18 -20.35
N PRO A 181 -19.99 -0.50 -21.53
CA PRO A 181 -19.40 0.85 -21.67
C PRO A 181 -19.93 1.87 -20.65
N TYR A 182 -21.20 1.75 -20.25
CA TYR A 182 -21.87 2.70 -19.38
C TYR A 182 -21.75 2.35 -17.88
N ILE A 183 -21.17 1.21 -17.52
CA ILE A 183 -20.98 0.78 -16.12
C ILE A 183 -19.78 1.51 -15.51
N ARG A 184 -20.00 2.62 -14.81
CA ARG A 184 -18.92 3.28 -14.06
C ARG A 184 -18.43 2.43 -12.89
N GLN A 185 -17.13 2.50 -12.63
CA GLN A 185 -16.42 1.72 -11.61
C GLN A 185 -15.63 2.66 -10.69
N GLY A 186 -14.70 2.12 -9.90
CA GLY A 186 -13.82 2.90 -9.04
C GLY A 186 -12.79 3.72 -9.82
N LEU A 187 -11.84 4.30 -9.09
CA LEU A 187 -10.73 5.08 -9.63
C LEU A 187 -9.47 4.69 -8.86
N TYR A 188 -8.30 4.78 -9.48
CA TYR A 188 -7.03 4.36 -8.87
C TYR A 188 -6.83 4.90 -7.44
N PHE A 189 -7.11 6.19 -7.22
CA PHE A 189 -6.92 6.81 -5.89
C PHE A 189 -7.84 6.27 -4.79
N GLN A 190 -8.85 5.45 -5.10
CA GLN A 190 -9.64 4.74 -4.09
C GLN A 190 -8.80 3.75 -3.29
N PHE A 191 -7.64 3.30 -3.79
CA PHE A 191 -6.71 2.50 -2.99
C PHE A 191 -6.20 3.23 -1.74
N LEU A 192 -6.13 4.57 -1.77
CA LEU A 192 -5.77 5.34 -0.59
C LEU A 192 -6.86 5.26 0.49
N ALA A 193 -8.13 5.18 0.10
CA ALA A 193 -9.24 4.96 1.03
C ALA A 193 -9.33 3.48 1.48
N LYS A 194 -9.07 2.54 0.56
CA LYS A 194 -9.11 1.10 0.83
C LYS A 194 -7.99 0.65 1.78
N TYR A 195 -6.82 1.26 1.69
CA TYR A 195 -5.64 0.92 2.48
C TYR A 195 -5.05 2.17 3.18
N PRO A 196 -5.47 2.47 4.41
CA PRO A 196 -4.91 3.56 5.21
C PRO A 196 -3.38 3.54 5.35
N GLU A 197 -2.73 2.37 5.39
CA GLU A 197 -1.26 2.26 5.43
C GLU A 197 -0.61 2.78 4.14
N VAL A 198 -1.29 2.60 3.00
CA VAL A 198 -0.88 3.18 1.72
C VAL A 198 -1.12 4.67 1.69
N ASN A 199 -2.25 5.15 2.23
CA ASN A 199 -2.51 6.58 2.37
C ASN A 199 -1.37 7.24 3.17
N HIS A 200 -1.01 6.65 4.31
CA HIS A 200 0.09 7.11 5.15
C HIS A 200 1.40 7.21 4.37
N LEU A 201 1.84 6.14 3.69
CA LEU A 201 3.05 6.14 2.86
C LEU A 201 2.98 7.22 1.76
N HIS A 202 1.86 7.33 1.05
CA HIS A 202 1.66 8.32 -0.01
C HIS A 202 1.73 9.75 0.53
N LYS A 203 1.14 10.00 1.69
CA LYS A 203 1.09 11.34 2.30
C LYS A 203 2.42 11.73 2.92
N ARG A 204 3.17 10.77 3.48
CA ARG A 204 4.58 10.94 3.86
C ARG A 204 5.45 11.25 2.64
N MET A 205 5.26 10.54 1.53
CA MET A 205 5.91 10.84 0.26
C MET A 205 5.60 12.27 -0.22
N LEU A 206 4.33 12.71 -0.17
CA LEU A 206 3.96 14.09 -0.53
C LEU A 206 4.56 15.14 0.41
N ASP A 207 4.64 14.87 1.71
CA ASP A 207 5.30 15.77 2.67
C ASP A 207 6.79 15.94 2.37
N VAL A 208 7.49 14.86 2.03
CA VAL A 208 8.89 14.93 1.57
C VAL A 208 8.98 15.63 0.21
N SER A 209 8.06 15.32 -0.73
CA SER A 209 8.01 15.93 -2.06
C SER A 209 7.93 17.46 -2.01
N ARG A 210 7.03 18.02 -1.18
CA ARG A 210 6.92 19.49 -0.97
C ARG A 210 8.22 20.12 -0.45
N ARG A 211 9.04 19.36 0.27
CA ARG A 211 10.34 19.83 0.80
C ARG A 211 11.44 19.72 -0.25
N VAL A 212 11.45 18.65 -1.03
CA VAL A 212 12.36 18.39 -2.17
C VAL A 212 12.13 19.38 -3.31
N GLU A 213 10.88 19.77 -3.58
CA GLU A 213 10.53 20.74 -4.64
C GLU A 213 11.31 22.06 -4.50
N ARG A 214 11.64 22.47 -3.27
CA ARG A 214 12.44 23.67 -3.00
C ARG A 214 13.88 23.58 -3.48
N LEU A 215 14.38 22.38 -3.78
CA LEU A 215 15.71 22.12 -4.34
C LEU A 215 15.72 22.09 -5.87
N LEU A 216 14.54 21.97 -6.49
CA LEU A 216 14.45 21.85 -7.95
C LEU A 216 14.71 23.20 -8.63
N PRO A 217 15.47 23.22 -9.74
CA PRO A 217 15.63 24.43 -10.53
C PRO A 217 14.27 24.92 -11.04
N ARG A 218 13.94 26.20 -10.77
CA ARG A 218 12.68 26.80 -11.25
C ARG A 218 12.68 27.13 -12.75
N ARG A 219 13.85 27.22 -13.37
CA ARG A 219 14.05 27.58 -14.79
C ARG A 219 15.34 26.95 -15.32
N GLY A 220 15.35 26.67 -16.62
CA GLY A 220 16.52 26.15 -17.33
C GLY A 220 16.41 24.65 -17.65
N PRO A 221 17.28 24.14 -18.53
CA PRO A 221 17.30 22.73 -18.89
C PRO A 221 17.62 21.88 -17.66
N TRP A 222 16.86 20.80 -17.49
CA TRP A 222 17.14 19.80 -16.47
C TRP A 222 18.36 18.98 -16.89
N ASP A 223 19.36 18.89 -16.02
CA ASP A 223 20.43 17.90 -16.15
C ASP A 223 20.14 16.74 -15.17
N PRO A 224 19.71 15.57 -15.67
CA PRO A 224 19.45 14.40 -14.84
C PRO A 224 20.67 13.95 -14.01
N GLN A 225 21.89 14.22 -14.47
CA GLN A 225 23.11 13.87 -13.76
C GLN A 225 23.38 14.81 -12.57
N ALA A 226 22.95 16.07 -12.66
CA ALA A 226 23.11 17.08 -11.63
C ALA A 226 21.98 17.11 -10.57
N LEU A 227 21.02 16.17 -10.63
CA LEU A 227 19.91 16.14 -9.67
C LEU A 227 20.41 15.92 -8.23
N PRO A 228 19.91 16.70 -7.24
CA PRO A 228 20.18 16.44 -5.83
C PRO A 228 19.80 15.01 -5.46
N ALA A 229 20.55 14.40 -4.54
CA ALA A 229 20.29 13.02 -4.09
C ALA A 229 18.85 12.86 -3.59
N ALA A 230 18.34 13.85 -2.85
CA ALA A 230 16.96 13.87 -2.34
C ALA A 230 15.89 13.71 -3.44
N VAL A 231 16.13 14.28 -4.62
CA VAL A 231 15.20 14.17 -5.77
C VAL A 231 15.18 12.74 -6.31
N ARG A 232 16.35 12.15 -6.53
CA ARG A 232 16.46 10.78 -7.07
C ARG A 232 15.86 9.76 -6.13
N GLU A 233 16.13 9.88 -4.83
CA GLU A 233 15.58 8.97 -3.82
C GLU A 233 14.06 9.13 -3.69
N LEU A 234 13.53 10.37 -3.71
CA LEU A 234 12.09 10.60 -3.71
C LEU A 234 11.41 9.95 -4.93
N TRP A 235 11.96 10.10 -6.13
CA TRP A 235 11.38 9.50 -7.34
C TRP A 235 11.36 7.97 -7.27
N ARG A 236 12.38 7.34 -6.65
CA ARG A 236 12.35 5.89 -6.39
C ARG A 236 11.24 5.50 -5.41
N ALA A 237 10.98 6.33 -4.40
CA ALA A 237 9.88 6.12 -3.45
C ALA A 237 8.48 6.33 -4.07
N GLN A 238 8.39 6.86 -5.30
CA GLN A 238 7.13 7.05 -6.05
C GLN A 238 6.78 5.87 -6.96
N ALA A 239 7.57 4.78 -6.94
CA ALA A 239 7.25 3.57 -7.69
C ALA A 239 5.88 3.00 -7.27
N ASN A 240 4.95 2.91 -8.23
CA ASN A 240 3.53 2.73 -7.94
C ASN A 240 3.16 1.39 -7.28
N CYS A 241 3.96 0.32 -7.50
CA CYS A 241 3.53 -1.06 -7.24
C CYS A 241 3.06 -1.33 -5.79
N ALA A 242 3.65 -0.66 -4.79
CA ALA A 242 3.28 -0.85 -3.40
C ALA A 242 2.12 0.07 -2.93
N TYR A 243 1.60 0.93 -3.81
CA TYR A 243 0.49 1.84 -3.52
C TYR A 243 -0.89 1.27 -3.85
N TRP A 244 -0.99 0.02 -4.27
CA TRP A 244 -2.26 -0.60 -4.62
C TRP A 244 -2.16 -2.12 -4.66
N HIS A 245 -3.30 -2.80 -4.87
CA HIS A 245 -3.34 -4.24 -5.08
C HIS A 245 -4.42 -4.60 -6.11
N GLY A 246 -4.08 -5.54 -7.00
CA GLY A 246 -4.98 -6.10 -7.99
C GLY A 246 -4.79 -7.60 -8.12
N LEU A 247 -4.22 -8.05 -9.23
CA LEU A 247 -3.79 -9.44 -9.39
C LEU A 247 -2.36 -9.69 -8.87
N PHE A 248 -1.51 -8.66 -8.87
CA PHE A 248 -0.13 -8.75 -8.44
C PHE A 248 -0.01 -8.33 -6.97
N GLY A 249 0.84 -9.02 -6.21
CA GLY A 249 0.92 -8.88 -4.75
C GLY A 249 0.89 -7.43 -4.24
N GLY A 250 1.54 -6.49 -4.93
CA GLY A 250 1.37 -5.05 -4.70
C GLY A 250 1.63 -4.65 -3.25
N VAL A 251 0.70 -3.93 -2.61
CA VAL A 251 0.76 -3.57 -1.18
C VAL A 251 0.98 -4.78 -0.25
N TYR A 252 0.52 -5.98 -0.63
CA TYR A 252 0.69 -7.19 0.17
C TYR A 252 2.11 -7.77 0.14
N LEU A 253 3.03 -7.18 -0.63
CA LEU A 253 4.45 -7.56 -0.68
C LEU A 253 5.27 -6.63 0.22
N PRO A 254 5.64 -7.07 1.45
CA PRO A 254 6.31 -6.18 2.40
C PRO A 254 7.68 -5.71 1.91
N HIS A 255 8.37 -6.52 1.09
CA HIS A 255 9.67 -6.15 0.54
C HIS A 255 9.58 -4.91 -0.38
N ILE A 256 8.52 -4.79 -1.18
CA ILE A 256 8.32 -3.62 -2.06
C ILE A 256 7.96 -2.41 -1.22
N ARG A 257 7.05 -2.54 -0.23
CA ARG A 257 6.72 -1.43 0.68
C ARG A 257 7.94 -0.89 1.42
N GLN A 258 8.78 -1.78 1.96
CA GLN A 258 10.04 -1.39 2.60
C GLN A 258 11.03 -0.71 1.66
N GLN A 259 11.08 -1.07 0.37
CA GLN A 259 11.94 -0.34 -0.58
C GLN A 259 11.48 1.11 -0.78
N LEU A 260 10.18 1.35 -0.82
CA LEU A 260 9.64 2.72 -0.89
C LEU A 260 9.98 3.51 0.38
N TRP A 261 9.81 2.91 1.56
CA TRP A 261 10.23 3.52 2.83
C TRP A 261 11.73 3.79 2.88
N PHE A 262 12.56 2.84 2.47
CA PHE A 262 14.01 3.02 2.42
C PHE A 262 14.39 4.25 1.59
N HIS A 263 13.88 4.35 0.36
CA HIS A 263 14.15 5.48 -0.52
C HIS A 263 13.55 6.79 0.00
N LEU A 264 12.37 6.75 0.62
CA LEU A 264 11.75 7.93 1.22
C LEU A 264 12.60 8.48 2.39
N LEU A 265 13.09 7.59 3.27
CA LEU A 265 13.97 7.96 4.39
C LEU A 265 15.30 8.50 3.89
N ARG A 266 15.89 7.91 2.83
CA ARG A 266 17.11 8.46 2.19
C ARG A 266 16.88 9.84 1.59
N ALA A 267 15.70 10.10 1.03
CA ALA A 267 15.36 11.43 0.52
C ALA A 267 15.28 12.47 1.64
N GLU A 268 14.70 12.10 2.78
CA GLU A 268 14.57 12.96 3.96
C GLU A 268 15.93 13.20 4.64
N ASP A 269 16.78 12.19 4.77
CA ASP A 269 18.16 12.33 5.27
C ASP A 269 18.99 13.28 4.40
N ALA A 270 18.88 13.16 3.08
CA ALA A 270 19.56 14.05 2.14
C ALA A 270 19.08 15.51 2.26
N LEU A 271 17.80 15.75 2.54
CA LEU A 271 17.26 17.09 2.80
C LEU A 271 17.80 17.72 4.09
N GLU A 272 17.99 16.91 5.13
CA GLU A 272 18.47 17.39 6.43
C GLU A 272 19.98 17.68 6.40
N ALA A 273 20.77 16.88 5.69
CA ALA A 273 22.20 17.15 5.50
C ALA A 273 22.47 18.55 4.93
N GLU A 274 21.56 19.07 4.09
CA GLU A 274 21.68 20.40 3.49
C GLU A 274 21.24 21.55 4.42
N ARG A 275 20.37 21.29 5.40
CA ARG A 275 19.69 22.33 6.22
C ARG A 275 20.00 22.27 7.72
N GLY A 276 20.69 21.23 8.19
CA GLY A 276 20.85 20.91 9.62
C GLY A 276 19.62 20.20 10.21
N PRO A 277 19.75 19.56 11.40
CA PRO A 277 18.69 18.75 12.00
C PRO A 277 17.46 19.60 12.29
N GLY A 278 16.45 19.42 11.44
CA GLY A 278 15.30 20.30 11.34
C GLY A 278 14.10 19.76 12.09
N ARG A 279 13.95 20.19 13.35
CA ARG A 279 12.71 20.16 14.17
C ARG A 279 12.32 18.79 14.73
N VAL A 280 12.25 18.73 16.07
CA VAL A 280 11.90 17.53 16.82
C VAL A 280 10.42 17.17 16.76
N LEU A 281 9.51 18.16 16.61
CA LEU A 281 8.07 17.92 16.63
C LEU A 281 7.37 18.82 15.60
N ARG A 282 6.57 18.21 14.73
CA ARG A 282 5.61 18.86 13.83
C ARG A 282 4.21 18.33 14.14
N ARG A 283 3.22 19.21 14.04
CA ARG A 283 1.80 18.87 14.20
C ARG A 283 1.05 19.42 12.99
N PHE A 284 0.38 18.54 12.24
CA PHE A 284 -0.44 18.88 11.08
C PHE A 284 -1.19 17.64 10.62
N ASP A 285 -2.37 17.84 10.03
CA ASP A 285 -3.09 16.85 9.23
C ASP A 285 -2.21 16.35 8.07
N LEU A 286 -1.58 15.21 8.28
CA LEU A 286 -0.67 14.56 7.35
C LEU A 286 -1.50 13.81 6.30
N ASP A 287 -2.50 13.05 6.74
CA ASP A 287 -3.15 12.05 5.91
C ASP A 287 -4.47 12.50 5.25
N ALA A 288 -4.88 13.74 5.54
CA ALA A 288 -6.06 14.47 5.06
C ALA A 288 -7.40 14.00 5.65
N ASP A 289 -7.41 13.52 6.90
CA ASP A 289 -8.62 13.08 7.61
C ASP A 289 -9.26 14.16 8.52
N ARG A 290 -8.62 15.35 8.62
CA ARG A 290 -8.96 16.51 9.47
C ARG A 290 -8.54 16.41 10.93
N GLU A 291 -7.85 15.35 11.33
CA GLU A 291 -7.16 15.25 12.60
C GLU A 291 -5.67 15.56 12.39
N ASP A 292 -4.98 16.06 13.43
CA ASP A 292 -3.56 16.39 13.32
C ASP A 292 -2.70 15.23 13.83
N GLU A 293 -1.79 14.73 13.00
CA GLU A 293 -0.72 13.82 13.45
C GLU A 293 0.39 14.59 14.17
N PHE A 294 1.10 13.89 15.07
CA PHE A 294 2.36 14.36 15.63
C PHE A 294 3.53 13.62 14.98
N VAL A 295 4.27 14.33 14.14
CA VAL A 295 5.50 13.83 13.50
C VAL A 295 6.70 14.26 14.32
N VAL A 296 7.39 13.28 14.92
CA VAL A 296 8.60 13.47 15.72
C VAL A 296 9.82 13.01 14.94
N THR A 297 10.81 13.87 14.80
CA THR A 297 12.05 13.56 14.05
C THR A 297 13.27 13.79 14.93
N THR A 298 14.10 12.77 15.06
CA THR A 298 15.39 12.80 15.78
C THR A 298 16.49 12.33 14.82
N PRO A 299 17.77 12.40 15.18
CA PRO A 299 18.84 11.85 14.34
C PRO A 299 18.64 10.35 14.01
N GLU A 300 18.07 9.59 14.95
CA GLU A 300 17.92 8.15 14.83
C GLU A 300 16.51 7.72 14.36
N LEU A 301 15.47 8.49 14.69
CA LEU A 301 14.08 8.09 14.50
C LEU A 301 13.25 9.11 13.71
N ILE A 302 12.29 8.58 12.95
CA ILE A 302 11.04 9.29 12.63
C ILE A 302 9.89 8.51 13.24
N THR A 303 9.07 9.18 14.04
CA THR A 303 7.90 8.62 14.68
C THR A 303 6.66 9.42 14.31
N VAL A 304 5.59 8.75 13.88
CA VAL A 304 4.30 9.41 13.65
C VAL A 304 3.29 8.84 14.62
N VAL A 305 2.77 9.70 15.49
CA VAL A 305 1.62 9.39 16.35
C VAL A 305 0.37 9.87 15.64
N ASP A 306 -0.54 8.93 15.40
CA ASP A 306 -1.82 9.18 14.75
C ASP A 306 -2.92 9.22 15.81
N THR A 307 -3.61 10.36 15.88
CA THR A 307 -4.62 10.60 16.90
C THR A 307 -5.94 9.92 16.59
N SER A 308 -6.20 9.60 15.32
CA SER A 308 -7.40 8.86 14.87
C SER A 308 -7.34 7.38 15.27
N GLU A 309 -6.14 6.84 15.49
CA GLU A 309 -5.90 5.46 15.95
C GLU A 309 -5.42 5.37 17.40
N GLY A 310 -5.01 6.51 17.97
CA GLY A 310 -4.36 6.58 19.27
C GLY A 310 -3.05 5.79 19.35
N ALA A 311 -2.32 5.61 18.25
CA ALA A 311 -1.16 4.72 18.17
C ALA A 311 0.00 5.36 17.40
N ILE A 312 1.19 4.75 17.50
CA ILE A 312 2.29 5.06 16.59
C ILE A 312 2.07 4.28 15.28
N VAL A 313 1.95 4.98 14.17
CA VAL A 313 1.72 4.38 12.83
C VAL A 313 2.98 4.36 11.96
N GLU A 314 4.03 5.05 12.37
CA GLU A 314 5.36 5.00 11.76
C GLU A 314 6.41 5.00 12.86
N LEU A 315 7.35 4.06 12.78
CA LEU A 315 8.57 4.04 13.58
C LEU A 315 9.73 3.68 12.66
N SER A 316 10.30 4.71 12.05
CA SER A 316 11.39 4.59 11.09
C SER A 316 12.72 4.77 11.78
N HIS A 317 13.59 3.76 11.66
CA HIS A 317 14.99 3.86 12.03
C HIS A 317 15.78 4.46 10.87
N ARG A 318 16.18 5.72 11.04
CA ARG A 318 16.81 6.50 9.98
C ARG A 318 18.11 5.87 9.50
N PRO A 319 19.09 5.48 10.35
CA PRO A 319 20.37 4.95 9.88
C PRO A 319 20.21 3.71 9.00
N SER A 320 19.35 2.76 9.39
CA SER A 320 19.14 1.53 8.62
C SER A 320 18.17 1.70 7.43
N GLY A 321 17.38 2.77 7.41
CA GLY A 321 16.36 3.00 6.38
C GLY A 321 15.21 2.00 6.46
N VAL A 322 14.89 1.51 7.66
CA VAL A 322 13.82 0.54 7.92
C VAL A 322 12.68 1.23 8.64
N ASN A 323 11.44 1.06 8.16
CA ASN A 323 10.24 1.45 8.89
C ASN A 323 9.61 0.24 9.57
N LEU A 324 9.71 0.15 10.90
CA LEU A 324 9.10 -0.92 11.69
C LEU A 324 7.57 -0.81 11.77
N GLY A 325 7.02 0.37 11.47
CA GLY A 325 5.57 0.62 11.37
C GLY A 325 4.95 0.28 10.01
N ASP A 326 5.71 -0.24 9.03
CA ASP A 326 5.20 -0.64 7.70
C ASP A 326 4.44 -1.98 7.74
N THR A 327 3.43 -2.02 8.59
CA THR A 327 2.55 -3.16 8.84
C THR A 327 1.37 -3.13 7.88
N LEU A 328 0.55 -4.17 7.85
CA LEU A 328 -0.67 -4.18 7.06
C LEU A 328 -1.76 -4.95 7.78
N ALA A 329 -2.86 -4.25 8.09
CA ALA A 329 -4.02 -4.88 8.69
C ALA A 329 -4.65 -5.95 7.77
N ARG A 330 -5.20 -7.00 8.37
CA ARG A 330 -5.94 -8.03 7.64
C ARG A 330 -7.29 -7.46 7.22
N ARG A 331 -7.49 -7.29 5.92
CA ARG A 331 -8.72 -6.74 5.34
C ARG A 331 -9.45 -7.76 4.50
N GLU A 332 -10.75 -7.55 4.40
CA GLU A 332 -11.58 -8.32 3.48
C GLU A 332 -11.23 -7.95 2.04
N GLU A 333 -11.07 -8.97 1.20
CA GLU A 333 -10.96 -8.85 -0.25
C GLU A 333 -12.06 -9.66 -0.91
N ALA A 334 -12.58 -9.21 -2.04
CA ALA A 334 -13.74 -9.81 -2.69
C ALA A 334 -13.55 -11.29 -3.03
N TYR A 335 -12.31 -11.71 -3.28
CA TYR A 335 -11.95 -13.09 -3.59
C TYR A 335 -11.84 -14.01 -2.37
N HIS A 336 -12.04 -13.53 -1.14
CA HIS A 336 -11.97 -14.36 0.07
C HIS A 336 -13.16 -15.33 0.22
N GLU A 337 -14.30 -15.10 -0.43
CA GLU A 337 -15.50 -15.94 -0.24
C GLU A 337 -15.34 -17.39 -0.72
N THR A 338 -14.46 -17.64 -1.69
CA THR A 338 -14.32 -18.95 -2.35
C THR A 338 -13.01 -19.66 -2.01
N GLY A 339 -12.23 -19.13 -1.06
CA GLY A 339 -10.92 -19.68 -0.71
C GLY A 339 -11.02 -20.86 0.28
N ALA A 340 -10.11 -21.83 0.14
CA ALA A 340 -10.07 -23.03 1.00
C ALA A 340 -9.80 -22.75 2.49
N ALA A 341 -9.43 -21.51 2.85
CA ALA A 341 -9.11 -21.08 4.21
C ALA A 341 -10.15 -20.12 4.82
N ALA A 342 -11.33 -19.96 4.21
CA ALA A 342 -12.43 -19.19 4.80
C ALA A 342 -13.02 -19.90 6.04
N PRO A 343 -13.47 -19.17 7.08
CA PRO A 343 -13.46 -17.71 7.21
C PRO A 343 -12.08 -17.14 7.62
N TYR A 344 -11.73 -15.96 7.09
CA TYR A 344 -10.50 -15.24 7.42
C TYR A 344 -10.72 -14.23 8.57
N PRO A 345 -9.73 -14.03 9.46
CA PRO A 345 -9.80 -12.97 10.45
C PRO A 345 -9.50 -11.61 9.81
N TYR A 346 -10.31 -10.60 10.15
CA TYR A 346 -10.12 -9.21 9.72
C TYR A 346 -9.94 -8.29 10.93
N ASP A 347 -9.11 -7.26 10.77
CA ASP A 347 -8.79 -6.29 11.80
C ASP A 347 -9.74 -5.08 11.75
N ARG A 348 -10.05 -4.47 12.90
CA ARG A 348 -10.94 -3.31 13.03
C ARG A 348 -10.29 -1.97 12.63
N GLY A 349 -8.97 -1.92 12.53
CA GLY A 349 -8.18 -0.71 12.26
C GLY A 349 -6.76 -1.07 11.84
N ARG A 350 -5.86 -0.09 11.78
CA ARG A 350 -4.44 -0.33 11.45
C ARG A 350 -3.75 -1.15 12.54
N ARG A 351 -2.61 -1.73 12.17
CA ARG A 351 -1.71 -2.45 13.09
C ARG A 351 -0.49 -1.60 13.43
N GLY A 352 -0.71 -0.54 14.21
CA GLY A 352 0.33 0.31 14.76
C GLY A 352 1.08 -0.27 15.97
N ILE A 353 1.85 0.59 16.62
CA ILE A 353 2.63 0.32 17.82
C ILE A 353 1.93 0.99 19.02
N PHE A 354 1.84 0.27 20.14
CA PHE A 354 1.14 0.66 21.37
C PHE A 354 -0.39 0.82 21.18
N ILE A 355 -1.00 -0.16 20.51
CA ILE A 355 -2.46 -0.28 20.41
C ILE A 355 -3.02 -0.85 21.70
N ASP A 356 -4.10 -0.24 22.19
CA ASP A 356 -4.75 -0.62 23.44
C ASP A 356 -5.85 -1.64 23.15
N ARG A 357 -5.78 -2.80 23.80
CA ARG A 357 -6.66 -3.95 23.58
C ARG A 357 -7.29 -4.41 24.89
N PHE A 358 -8.54 -4.82 24.84
CA PHE A 358 -9.24 -5.40 26.00
C PHE A 358 -9.76 -6.78 25.62
N LEU A 359 -9.05 -7.83 26.05
CA LEU A 359 -9.34 -9.21 25.65
C LEU A 359 -10.16 -9.93 26.73
N PRO A 360 -10.82 -11.06 26.39
CA PRO A 360 -11.50 -11.89 27.37
C PRO A 360 -10.62 -12.23 28.57
N ALA A 361 -11.20 -12.19 29.76
CA ALA A 361 -10.50 -12.49 31.00
C ALA A 361 -9.91 -13.91 30.99
N GLY A 362 -8.81 -14.10 31.74
CA GLY A 362 -8.18 -15.40 31.92
C GLY A 362 -6.91 -15.60 31.08
N ARG A 363 -6.84 -16.69 30.32
CA ARG A 363 -5.61 -17.08 29.61
C ARG A 363 -5.38 -16.20 28.37
N PRO A 364 -4.12 -15.94 27.99
CA PRO A 364 -3.80 -15.29 26.71
C PRO A 364 -4.49 -16.00 25.53
N PRO A 365 -4.92 -15.26 24.49
CA PRO A 365 -5.60 -15.85 23.35
C PRO A 365 -4.71 -16.86 22.64
N ALA A 366 -5.28 -17.98 22.21
CA ALA A 366 -4.56 -18.97 21.42
C ALA A 366 -4.00 -18.32 20.14
N ARG A 367 -2.83 -18.79 19.73
CA ARG A 367 -2.09 -18.21 18.59
C ARG A 367 -2.80 -18.42 17.25
N THR A 368 -3.67 -19.43 17.16
CA THR A 368 -4.47 -19.78 15.99
C THR A 368 -5.87 -19.18 15.99
N SER A 369 -6.28 -18.50 17.06
CA SER A 369 -7.62 -17.93 17.19
C SER A 369 -7.62 -16.46 16.76
N ALA A 370 -8.74 -16.01 16.18
CA ALA A 370 -9.00 -14.59 16.05
C ALA A 370 -8.99 -13.93 17.43
N VAL A 371 -8.32 -12.79 17.55
CA VAL A 371 -8.29 -12.02 18.80
C VAL A 371 -9.64 -11.34 18.93
N GLN A 372 -10.41 -11.73 19.95
CA GLN A 372 -11.64 -11.04 20.29
C GLN A 372 -11.28 -9.81 21.13
N ASP A 373 -11.54 -8.63 20.57
CA ASP A 373 -11.37 -7.36 21.27
C ASP A 373 -12.73 -6.89 21.83
N LEU A 374 -12.81 -6.85 23.16
CA LEU A 374 -13.95 -6.42 23.94
C LEU A 374 -13.94 -4.91 24.21
N GLY A 375 -12.89 -4.20 23.77
CA GLY A 375 -12.75 -2.75 23.91
C GLY A 375 -13.02 -2.00 22.62
N ASP A 376 -13.48 -0.76 22.76
CA ASP A 376 -13.64 0.21 21.68
C ASP A 376 -12.50 1.26 21.70
N PHE A 377 -11.26 0.78 21.60
CA PHE A 377 -10.05 1.61 21.65
C PHE A 377 -9.18 1.45 20.40
N ALA A 378 -8.95 0.22 19.95
CA ALA A 378 -8.14 -0.03 18.78
C ALA A 378 -8.81 0.49 17.50
N GLY A 379 -8.11 1.36 16.76
CA GLY A 379 -8.64 2.01 15.56
C GLY A 379 -9.67 3.09 15.85
N GLN A 380 -9.62 3.70 17.04
CA GLN A 380 -10.53 4.75 17.47
C GLN A 380 -9.77 6.01 17.91
N PRO A 381 -10.39 7.20 17.80
CA PRO A 381 -9.70 8.46 18.07
C PRO A 381 -9.47 8.70 19.57
N TYR A 382 -8.38 9.40 19.88
CA TYR A 382 -8.01 9.84 21.23
C TYR A 382 -7.89 11.37 21.27
N GLU A 383 -8.30 11.97 22.39
CA GLU A 383 -7.93 13.35 22.66
C GLU A 383 -6.42 13.45 22.87
N ALA A 384 -5.76 14.39 22.18
CA ALA A 384 -4.31 14.40 22.13
C ALA A 384 -3.68 15.78 22.37
N ARG A 385 -2.56 15.80 23.10
CA ARG A 385 -1.70 16.98 23.30
C ARG A 385 -0.24 16.56 23.27
N ALA A 386 0.61 17.38 22.65
CA ALA A 386 2.05 17.16 22.64
C ALA A 386 2.82 18.30 23.28
N ARG A 387 3.93 17.96 23.92
CA ARG A 387 4.89 18.92 24.48
C ARG A 387 6.32 18.46 24.21
N ARG A 388 7.18 19.41 23.87
CA ARG A 388 8.62 19.18 23.73
C ARG A 388 9.31 19.42 25.08
N ARG A 389 10.22 18.51 25.44
CA ARG A 389 11.15 18.64 26.57
C ARG A 389 12.59 18.79 26.03
N ALA A 390 13.56 18.89 26.93
CA ALA A 390 14.96 19.04 26.55
C ALA A 390 15.50 17.77 25.87
N ASP A 391 15.11 16.61 26.38
CA ASP A 391 15.62 15.27 26.09
C ASP A 391 14.62 14.38 25.35
N LEU A 392 13.33 14.77 25.30
CA LEU A 392 12.27 13.96 24.71
C LEU A 392 11.09 14.81 24.18
N VAL A 393 10.20 14.16 23.43
CA VAL A 393 8.85 14.66 23.10
C VAL A 393 7.82 13.78 23.78
N GLU A 394 6.82 14.38 24.43
CA GLU A 394 5.70 13.67 25.04
C GLU A 394 4.41 13.95 24.26
N VAL A 395 3.68 12.91 23.89
CA VAL A 395 2.32 12.97 23.34
C VAL A 395 1.38 12.28 24.33
N SER A 396 0.53 13.05 25.00
CA SER A 396 -0.51 12.56 25.89
C SER A 396 -1.79 12.30 25.09
N LEU A 397 -2.36 11.12 25.27
CA LEU A 397 -3.54 10.60 24.61
C LEU A 397 -4.54 10.16 25.69
N THR A 398 -5.79 10.60 25.60
CA THR A 398 -6.86 10.21 26.53
C THR A 398 -8.08 9.73 25.75
N ARG A 399 -8.66 8.61 26.18
CA ARG A 399 -9.94 8.11 25.68
C ARG A 399 -10.73 7.45 26.80
N THR A 400 -12.03 7.72 26.85
CA THR A 400 -12.99 6.95 27.64
C THR A 400 -13.91 6.22 26.69
N ALA A 401 -14.02 4.90 26.81
CA ALA A 401 -14.85 4.07 25.94
C ALA A 401 -15.24 2.75 26.62
N ASP A 402 -16.19 2.03 26.04
CA ASP A 402 -16.63 0.74 26.54
C ASP A 402 -15.52 -0.33 26.38
N ALA A 403 -15.28 -1.08 27.45
CA ALA A 403 -14.44 -2.25 27.47
C ALA A 403 -14.96 -3.32 28.44
N ALA A 404 -15.18 -4.52 27.92
CA ALA A 404 -15.60 -5.70 28.70
C ALA A 404 -16.83 -5.45 29.60
N GLY A 405 -17.77 -4.62 29.13
CA GLY A 405 -19.02 -4.32 29.84
C GLY A 405 -18.94 -3.19 30.88
N SER A 406 -17.86 -2.39 30.88
CA SER A 406 -17.67 -1.20 31.71
C SER A 406 -17.15 -0.02 30.88
N SER A 407 -17.46 1.21 31.26
CA SER A 407 -16.77 2.40 30.74
C SER A 407 -15.39 2.49 31.36
N VAL A 408 -14.35 2.54 30.52
CA VAL A 408 -12.96 2.59 30.95
C VAL A 408 -12.29 3.84 30.39
N ARG A 409 -11.54 4.52 31.25
CA ARG A 409 -10.64 5.60 30.84
C ARG A 409 -9.22 5.08 30.69
N VAL A 410 -8.61 5.39 29.56
CA VAL A 410 -7.18 5.16 29.28
C VAL A 410 -6.51 6.50 29.09
N ASP A 411 -5.58 6.84 30.00
CA ASP A 411 -4.62 7.91 29.82
C ASP A 411 -3.27 7.30 29.43
N LYS A 412 -2.84 7.56 28.20
CA LYS A 412 -1.58 7.08 27.60
C LYS A 412 -0.65 8.25 27.35
N THR A 413 0.63 8.12 27.71
CA THR A 413 1.67 9.09 27.35
C THR A 413 2.76 8.39 26.58
N LEU A 414 2.92 8.79 25.31
CA LEU A 414 3.99 8.35 24.43
C LEU A 414 5.18 9.29 24.56
N ARG A 415 6.37 8.78 24.85
CA ARG A 415 7.62 9.53 24.93
C ARG A 415 8.57 9.07 23.85
N VAL A 416 9.07 10.00 23.05
CA VAL A 416 10.11 9.73 22.04
C VAL A 416 11.39 10.42 22.50
N ALA A 417 12.42 9.64 22.80
CA ALA A 417 13.71 10.16 23.20
C ALA A 417 14.41 10.86 22.03
N THR A 418 15.14 11.94 22.31
CA THR A 418 15.81 12.73 21.26
C THR A 418 17.26 12.31 21.00
N GLU A 419 17.90 11.65 21.97
CA GLU A 419 19.31 11.25 21.92
C GLU A 419 19.53 9.75 21.72
N GLU A 420 18.49 8.94 21.90
CA GLU A 420 18.53 7.48 21.72
C GLU A 420 17.30 7.00 20.92
N PRO A 421 17.39 5.87 20.21
CA PRO A 421 16.27 5.34 19.43
C PRO A 421 15.25 4.59 20.31
N THR A 422 14.67 5.31 21.26
CA THR A 422 13.71 4.78 22.24
C THR A 422 12.36 5.49 22.14
N VAL A 423 11.29 4.70 22.17
CA VAL A 423 9.91 5.16 22.40
C VAL A 423 9.31 4.44 23.60
N GLU A 424 8.58 5.15 24.45
CA GLU A 424 7.96 4.61 25.66
C GLU A 424 6.48 4.97 25.73
N ALA A 425 5.65 4.03 26.14
CA ALA A 425 4.25 4.27 26.45
C ALA A 425 4.01 4.03 27.95
N SER A 426 3.62 5.08 28.67
CA SER A 426 3.11 4.96 30.04
C SER A 426 1.58 5.04 30.05
N TYR A 427 0.97 4.23 30.89
CA TYR A 427 -0.47 4.00 30.95
C TYR A 427 -1.00 4.24 32.35
N ARG A 428 -2.20 4.81 32.41
CA ARG A 428 -3.08 4.83 33.56
C ARG A 428 -4.47 4.41 33.09
N ILE A 429 -4.97 3.30 33.61
CA ILE A 429 -6.23 2.67 33.18
C ILE A 429 -7.16 2.58 34.39
N ALA A 430 -8.36 3.12 34.26
CA ALA A 430 -9.34 3.16 35.35
C ALA A 430 -10.76 2.90 34.84
N PRO A 431 -11.51 1.94 35.41
CA PRO A 431 -12.94 1.84 35.17
C PRO A 431 -13.69 3.00 35.82
N GLU A 432 -14.74 3.51 35.17
CA GLU A 432 -15.52 4.65 35.65
C GLU A 432 -16.85 4.24 36.31
N ASP A 433 -17.58 3.27 35.75
CA ASP A 433 -18.96 2.95 36.18
C ASP A 433 -19.19 1.49 36.61
N GLY A 434 -18.39 0.55 36.12
CA GLY A 434 -18.49 -0.88 36.45
C GLY A 434 -17.14 -1.56 36.68
N ALA A 435 -17.13 -2.78 37.20
CA ALA A 435 -15.89 -3.53 37.35
C ALA A 435 -15.33 -3.92 35.97
N LEU A 436 -14.06 -3.63 35.71
CA LEU A 436 -13.34 -4.12 34.54
C LEU A 436 -12.72 -5.48 34.87
N GLU A 437 -13.25 -6.54 34.27
CA GLU A 437 -12.66 -7.88 34.33
C GLU A 437 -12.22 -8.32 32.93
N ALA A 438 -10.94 -8.10 32.62
CA ALA A 438 -10.41 -8.30 31.27
C ALA A 438 -8.91 -8.63 31.30
N ARG A 439 -8.42 -9.15 30.18
CA ARG A 439 -6.99 -9.13 29.86
C ARG A 439 -6.69 -7.85 29.09
N VAL A 440 -6.20 -6.83 29.80
CA VAL A 440 -5.75 -5.59 29.17
C VAL A 440 -4.41 -5.85 28.49
N ALA A 441 -4.26 -5.40 27.26
CA ALA A 441 -3.04 -5.63 26.49
C ALA A 441 -2.63 -4.41 25.67
N VAL A 442 -1.32 -4.28 25.50
CA VAL A 442 -0.66 -3.34 24.61
C VAL A 442 -0.08 -4.16 23.46
N GLU A 443 -0.59 -3.94 22.25
CA GLU A 443 -0.13 -4.61 21.04
C GLU A 443 0.91 -3.74 20.31
N VAL A 444 2.08 -4.33 20.06
CA VAL A 444 3.19 -3.72 19.32
C VAL A 444 3.40 -4.53 18.04
N ASN A 445 3.05 -3.94 16.89
CA ASN A 445 3.22 -4.59 15.59
C ASN A 445 4.52 -4.13 14.93
N LEU A 446 5.33 -5.06 14.44
CA LEU A 446 6.68 -4.81 13.92
C LEU A 446 6.86 -5.43 12.54
N ALA A 447 7.03 -4.58 11.53
CA ALA A 447 7.30 -4.95 10.14
C ALA A 447 8.74 -5.48 10.00
N MET A 448 8.97 -6.72 10.44
CA MET A 448 10.28 -7.40 10.40
C MET A 448 10.28 -8.63 9.47
N LEU A 449 9.24 -8.85 8.68
CA LEU A 449 9.07 -10.04 7.82
C LEU A 449 9.16 -9.71 6.32
N PHE A 450 9.91 -8.67 5.97
CA PHE A 450 9.99 -8.12 4.62
C PHE A 450 11.17 -8.60 3.78
N ARG A 451 12.10 -9.37 4.35
CA ARG A 451 13.16 -10.01 3.56
C ARG A 451 12.76 -11.41 3.13
N GLU A 452 13.50 -11.96 2.17
CA GLU A 452 13.30 -13.34 1.71
C GLU A 452 13.60 -14.35 2.83
N ARG A 453 14.66 -14.13 3.61
CA ARG A 453 15.03 -15.01 4.73
C ARG A 453 14.35 -14.51 6.01
N ARG A 454 13.25 -15.14 6.37
CA ARG A 454 12.46 -14.75 7.54
C ARG A 454 12.90 -15.50 8.80
N HIS A 455 14.21 -15.65 9.02
CA HIS A 455 14.77 -16.31 10.20
C HIS A 455 15.29 -15.30 11.19
N GLY A 456 15.14 -15.63 12.47
CA GLY A 456 15.55 -14.76 13.57
C GLY A 456 15.26 -15.41 14.91
N GLN A 457 15.53 -14.67 15.97
CA GLN A 457 15.32 -15.13 17.33
C GLN A 457 14.63 -14.05 18.16
N ALA A 458 13.86 -14.49 19.14
CA ALA A 458 13.35 -13.64 20.20
C ALA A 458 13.66 -14.22 21.57
N THR A 459 14.05 -13.33 22.48
CA THR A 459 14.24 -13.61 23.90
C THR A 459 13.03 -13.05 24.66
N LEU A 460 12.37 -13.86 25.48
CA LEU A 460 11.21 -13.51 26.30
C LEU A 460 11.53 -13.79 27.77
N GLY A 461 12.01 -12.79 28.51
CA GLY A 461 12.70 -13.04 29.77
C GLY A 461 13.88 -14.00 29.56
N ASP A 462 13.87 -15.15 30.24
CA ASP A 462 14.92 -16.17 30.10
C ASP A 462 14.68 -17.17 28.95
N ARG A 463 13.56 -17.05 28.24
CA ARG A 463 13.15 -18.02 27.22
C ARG A 463 13.55 -17.57 25.82
N GLN A 464 14.29 -18.40 25.09
CA GLN A 464 14.53 -18.22 23.65
C GLN A 464 13.43 -18.86 22.80
N VAL A 465 13.05 -18.19 21.71
CA VAL A 465 12.11 -18.70 20.70
C VAL A 465 12.58 -18.32 19.29
N GLU A 466 12.27 -19.16 18.31
CA GLU A 466 12.61 -18.91 16.90
C GLU A 466 11.54 -18.05 16.20
N LEU A 467 11.98 -17.11 15.38
CA LEU A 467 11.13 -16.31 14.48
C LEU A 467 11.12 -16.94 13.07
N PRO A 468 10.02 -16.82 12.32
CA PRO A 468 8.83 -16.02 12.61
C PRO A 468 7.79 -16.79 13.43
N ARG A 469 8.09 -18.04 13.80
CA ARG A 469 7.17 -18.91 14.53
C ARG A 469 6.75 -18.28 15.85
N GLY A 470 7.59 -17.52 16.54
CA GLY A 470 7.24 -16.81 17.78
C GLY A 470 6.90 -17.73 18.95
N GLY A 471 6.49 -17.16 20.08
CA GLY A 471 6.17 -17.88 21.30
C GLY A 471 5.69 -16.96 22.42
N ALA A 472 5.47 -17.54 23.60
CA ALA A 472 4.92 -16.81 24.74
C ALA A 472 5.70 -17.08 26.04
N ALA A 473 5.67 -16.10 26.94
CA ALA A 473 6.19 -16.19 28.30
C ALA A 473 5.27 -15.43 29.27
N ARG A 474 5.31 -15.79 30.55
CA ARG A 474 4.45 -15.19 31.58
C ARG A 474 5.26 -14.39 32.58
N GLY A 475 4.70 -13.28 33.04
CA GLY A 475 5.29 -12.44 34.09
C GLY A 475 6.73 -12.00 33.79
N VAL A 476 7.03 -11.67 32.54
CA VAL A 476 8.35 -11.20 32.12
C VAL A 476 8.43 -9.67 32.15
N THR A 477 9.62 -9.14 32.39
CA THR A 477 9.91 -7.69 32.39
C THR A 477 10.60 -7.22 31.12
N SER A 478 10.98 -8.13 30.23
CA SER A 478 11.67 -7.77 29.00
C SER A 478 11.46 -8.78 27.88
N ALA A 479 11.63 -8.30 26.65
CA ALA A 479 11.78 -9.11 25.46
C ALA A 479 12.78 -8.48 24.50
N ALA A 480 13.39 -9.26 23.63
CA ALA A 480 14.21 -8.78 22.53
C ALA A 480 13.92 -9.59 21.27
N LEU A 481 13.91 -8.96 20.11
CA LEU A 481 13.64 -9.57 18.81
C LEU A 481 14.70 -9.13 17.80
N ALA A 482 15.25 -10.06 17.04
CA ALA A 482 16.14 -9.76 15.93
C ALA A 482 15.89 -10.74 14.77
N MET A 483 16.00 -10.25 13.55
CA MET A 483 15.95 -11.05 12.32
C MET A 483 17.35 -11.05 11.69
N ASP A 484 17.77 -12.18 11.14
CA ASP A 484 19.16 -12.39 10.71
C ASP A 484 19.61 -11.43 9.59
N ASP A 485 18.67 -10.93 8.77
CA ASP A 485 18.94 -10.08 7.60
C ASP A 485 18.35 -8.66 7.70
N ILE A 486 17.99 -8.25 8.92
CA ILE A 486 17.52 -6.90 9.24
C ILE A 486 18.51 -6.27 10.21
N ALA A 487 19.05 -5.11 9.84
CA ALA A 487 20.11 -4.43 10.60
C ALA A 487 19.63 -3.77 11.90
N VAL A 488 18.36 -3.93 12.27
CA VAL A 488 17.75 -3.34 13.45
C VAL A 488 16.98 -4.42 14.22
N GLY A 489 17.29 -4.54 15.50
CA GLY A 489 16.58 -5.36 16.47
C GLY A 489 15.67 -4.48 17.33
N VAL A 490 14.81 -5.12 18.12
CA VAL A 490 13.86 -4.44 19.00
C VAL A 490 14.00 -5.00 20.40
N GLY A 491 14.26 -4.14 21.38
CA GLY A 491 14.17 -4.45 22.81
C GLY A 491 12.89 -3.88 23.41
N LEU A 492 12.28 -4.63 24.32
CA LEU A 492 11.14 -4.21 25.13
C LEU A 492 11.52 -4.29 26.62
N ALA A 493 11.24 -3.22 27.37
CA ALA A 493 11.27 -3.21 28.83
C ALA A 493 9.85 -2.91 29.35
N ILE A 494 9.40 -3.68 30.34
CA ILE A 494 7.99 -3.75 30.75
C ILE A 494 7.90 -3.70 32.27
N GLU A 495 7.04 -2.81 32.76
CA GLU A 495 6.73 -2.64 34.17
C GLU A 495 5.23 -2.35 34.36
N PRO A 496 4.50 -3.05 35.25
CA PRO A 496 4.91 -4.25 36.00
C PRO A 496 5.08 -5.47 35.07
N PRO A 497 5.69 -6.58 35.54
CA PRO A 497 5.88 -7.78 34.72
C PRO A 497 4.58 -8.25 34.04
N ALA A 498 4.66 -8.68 32.77
CA ALA A 498 3.51 -8.97 31.93
C ALA A 498 3.60 -10.35 31.27
N ASP A 499 2.47 -10.87 30.81
CA ASP A 499 2.45 -11.98 29.85
C ASP A 499 2.76 -11.43 28.46
N ILE A 500 3.72 -12.02 27.74
CA ILE A 500 4.06 -11.68 26.36
C ILE A 500 3.71 -12.84 25.43
N ASP A 501 3.17 -12.53 24.26
CA ASP A 501 3.07 -13.44 23.12
C ASP A 501 3.51 -12.78 21.82
N ILE A 502 4.36 -13.46 21.04
CA ILE A 502 4.81 -13.05 19.71
C ILE A 502 4.20 -13.99 18.68
N ARG A 503 3.58 -13.43 17.64
CA ARG A 503 3.02 -14.19 16.52
C ARG A 503 3.14 -13.44 15.19
N PRO A 504 3.32 -14.16 14.07
CA PRO A 504 3.25 -13.53 12.76
C PRO A 504 1.80 -13.14 12.45
N ILE A 505 1.63 -12.00 11.80
CA ILE A 505 0.37 -11.61 11.17
C ILE A 505 0.51 -11.87 9.69
N GLU A 506 -0.42 -12.65 9.15
CA GLU A 506 -0.46 -13.03 7.75
C GLU A 506 -1.72 -12.50 7.10
N THR A 507 -1.56 -11.97 5.90
CA THR A 507 -2.66 -11.63 5.00
C THR A 507 -2.77 -12.69 3.91
N VAL A 508 -3.94 -12.73 3.28
CA VAL A 508 -4.18 -13.58 2.13
C VAL A 508 -4.38 -12.69 0.91
N SER A 509 -3.58 -12.92 -0.12
CA SER A 509 -3.67 -12.20 -1.38
C SER A 509 -3.75 -13.16 -2.54
N ARG A 510 -4.27 -12.70 -3.67
CA ARG A 510 -4.21 -13.43 -4.94
C ARG A 510 -2.97 -13.01 -5.71
N SER A 511 -2.30 -13.98 -6.34
CA SER A 511 -1.22 -13.80 -7.31
C SER A 511 -1.57 -14.54 -8.61
N GLU A 512 -0.69 -14.45 -9.62
CA GLU A 512 -0.78 -15.28 -10.82
C GLU A 512 -0.69 -16.79 -10.52
N GLY A 513 -0.07 -17.16 -9.39
CA GLY A 513 0.06 -18.54 -8.92
C GLY A 513 -1.09 -19.05 -8.08
N GLY A 514 -2.09 -18.21 -7.77
CA GLY A 514 -3.25 -18.55 -6.93
C GLY A 514 -3.27 -17.78 -5.61
N PHE A 515 -3.85 -18.38 -4.56
CA PHE A 515 -3.89 -17.77 -3.23
C PHE A 515 -2.54 -17.92 -2.51
N GLU A 516 -2.05 -16.82 -1.97
CA GLU A 516 -0.80 -16.76 -1.22
C GLU A 516 -1.05 -16.21 0.19
N ARG A 517 -0.41 -16.83 1.19
CA ARG A 517 -0.31 -16.29 2.54
C ARG A 517 1.02 -15.55 2.66
N SER A 518 0.96 -14.26 2.97
CA SER A 518 2.14 -13.43 3.14
C SER A 518 2.19 -12.89 4.57
N ALA A 519 3.28 -13.17 5.27
CA ALA A 519 3.53 -12.61 6.58
C ALA A 519 3.92 -11.13 6.44
N GLN A 520 3.18 -10.25 7.11
CA GLN A 520 3.34 -8.80 7.02
C GLN A 520 4.19 -8.27 8.19
N GLU A 521 3.89 -8.74 9.40
CA GLU A 521 4.57 -8.29 10.61
C GLU A 521 4.61 -9.35 11.71
N LEU A 522 5.35 -9.05 12.78
CA LEU A 522 5.25 -9.73 14.07
C LEU A 522 4.39 -8.86 15.01
N ALA A 523 3.29 -9.42 15.52
CA ALA A 523 2.54 -8.82 16.61
C ALA A 523 3.11 -9.30 17.94
N VAL A 524 3.51 -8.36 18.80
CA VAL A 524 3.94 -8.58 20.19
C VAL A 524 2.84 -8.08 21.10
N LEU A 525 2.19 -9.00 21.80
CA LEU A 525 1.10 -8.71 22.72
C LEU A 525 1.64 -8.73 24.16
N VAL A 526 1.72 -7.58 24.81
CA VAL A 526 2.09 -7.42 26.23
C VAL A 526 0.81 -7.27 27.04
N SER A 527 0.53 -8.16 27.99
CA SER A 527 -0.81 -8.22 28.61
C SER A 527 -0.83 -8.57 30.10
N TRP A 528 -1.87 -8.08 30.79
CA TRP A 528 -2.10 -8.28 32.22
C TRP A 528 -3.54 -8.75 32.49
N PRO A 529 -3.75 -9.78 33.33
CA PRO A 529 -5.08 -10.13 33.83
C PRO A 529 -5.48 -9.16 34.90
N LEU A 530 -6.45 -8.30 34.61
CA LEU A 530 -6.89 -7.26 35.52
C LEU A 530 -8.34 -7.50 35.95
N ARG A 531 -8.55 -7.26 37.24
CA ARG A 531 -9.86 -7.03 37.81
C ARG A 531 -9.78 -5.74 38.58
N LEU A 532 -10.39 -4.68 38.05
CA LEU A 532 -10.41 -3.36 38.66
C LEU A 532 -11.85 -2.99 38.99
N VAL A 533 -12.10 -2.41 40.17
CA VAL A 533 -13.39 -1.79 40.51
C VAL A 533 -13.31 -0.26 40.39
N PRO A 534 -14.43 0.46 40.24
CA PRO A 534 -14.41 1.92 40.20
C PRO A 534 -13.63 2.53 41.37
N GLY A 535 -12.72 3.46 41.06
CA GLY A 535 -11.80 4.08 42.02
C GLY A 535 -10.42 3.43 42.09
N GLU A 536 -10.25 2.20 41.56
CA GLU A 536 -8.93 1.60 41.36
C GLU A 536 -8.30 2.07 40.04
N THR A 537 -6.99 1.92 39.94
CA THR A 537 -6.23 2.30 38.75
C THR A 537 -5.11 1.30 38.54
N PHE A 538 -4.89 0.91 37.29
CA PHE A 538 -3.72 0.15 36.88
C PHE A 538 -2.76 1.06 36.12
N GLU A 539 -1.48 1.00 36.48
CA GLU A 539 -0.42 1.73 35.81
C GLU A 539 0.59 0.74 35.20
N ALA A 540 1.03 1.03 33.98
CA ALA A 540 2.03 0.24 33.28
C ALA A 540 2.90 1.12 32.38
N THR A 541 4.12 0.67 32.11
CA THR A 541 5.04 1.26 31.16
C THR A 541 5.60 0.18 30.26
N VAL A 542 5.57 0.44 28.95
CA VAL A 542 6.20 -0.39 27.93
C VAL A 542 7.16 0.50 27.15
N ARG A 543 8.45 0.23 27.28
CA ARG A 543 9.52 0.92 26.54
C ARG A 543 10.02 0.04 25.43
N LEU A 544 10.12 0.60 24.23
CA LEU A 544 10.66 -0.01 23.02
C LEU A 544 11.94 0.74 22.64
N SER A 545 13.05 0.02 22.55
CA SER A 545 14.34 0.56 22.10
C SER A 545 14.80 -0.18 20.85
N LEU A 546 15.35 0.53 19.88
CA LEU A 546 15.96 -0.09 18.71
C LEU A 546 17.40 -0.47 19.03
N LEU A 547 17.76 -1.71 18.68
CA LEU A 547 19.06 -2.30 18.96
C LEU A 547 19.83 -2.42 17.63
N GLU A 548 21.09 -2.01 17.63
CA GLU A 548 21.97 -2.34 16.50
C GLU A 548 22.26 -3.85 16.49
N VAL A 549 22.05 -4.48 15.34
CA VAL A 549 22.40 -5.89 15.13
C VAL A 549 23.73 -5.92 14.38
N ALA A 550 24.76 -6.49 15.02
CA ALA A 550 26.05 -6.69 14.37
C ALA A 550 25.87 -7.56 13.12
N ARG A 551 26.36 -7.08 11.97
CA ARG A 551 26.30 -7.79 10.69
C ARG A 551 27.43 -8.80 10.53
#